data_AF-A0A7W3LXX0-F1
#
_entry.id   AF-A0A7W3LXX0-F1
#
_cell.length_a   1.000
_cell.length_b   1.000
_cell.length_c   1.000
_cell.angle_alpha   90.00
_cell.angle_beta   90.00
_cell.angle_gamma   90.00
#
_symmetry.space_group_name_H-M   'P 1'
#
loop_
_entity.id
_entity.type
_entity.pdbx_description
1 polymer ?
#
loop_
_entity_poly.entity_id
_entity_poly.type
_entity_poly.pdbx_seq_one_letter_code
_entity_poly.pdbx_strand_id
1 'polypeptide(L)' 'MILRDLFPAWEIWVCDRGVWRAAGFTLVSSSTVEGLVGHLAGADPAAFERAARRITGSL' A
#
# COMPACT_ATOMS: atom_id res chain seq x y z
N MET A 1 -0.93 6.53 8.09
CA MET A 1 -1.26 5.37 8.96
C MET A 1 -2.27 4.44 8.29
N ILE A 2 -3.34 4.97 7.67
CA ILE A 2 -4.39 4.23 6.95
C ILE A 2 -3.93 3.14 5.97
N LEU A 3 -2.80 3.32 5.27
CA LEU A 3 -2.29 2.31 4.34
C LEU A 3 -1.91 1.00 5.04
N ARG A 4 -1.39 1.05 6.27
CA ARG A 4 -1.08 -0.17 7.04
C ARG A 4 -2.36 -0.97 7.36
N ASP A 5 -3.46 -0.27 7.61
CA ASP A 5 -4.76 -0.88 7.90
C ASP A 5 -5.43 -1.46 6.65
N LEU A 6 -5.20 -0.80 5.50
CA LEU A 6 -5.72 -1.25 4.20
C LEU A 6 -4.93 -2.43 3.62
N PHE A 7 -3.62 -2.49 3.87
CA PHE A 7 -2.71 -3.53 3.39
C PHE A 7 -2.02 -4.24 4.56
N PRO A 8 -2.76 -4.97 5.41
CA PRO A 8 -2.20 -5.54 6.65
C PRO A 8 -1.18 -6.65 6.43
N ALA A 9 -1.11 -7.22 5.22
CA ALA A 9 -0.09 -8.20 4.84
C ALA A 9 1.24 -7.55 4.41
N TRP A 10 1.31 -6.22 4.34
CA TRP A 10 2.47 -5.47 3.89
C TRP A 10 3.03 -4.63 5.03
N GLU A 11 4.34 -4.71 5.23
CA GLU A 11 5.04 -3.76 6.10
C GLU A 11 5.22 -2.46 5.33
N ILE A 12 4.59 -1.37 5.78
CA ILE A 12 4.61 -0.07 5.08
C ILE A 12 5.30 0.97 5.95
N TRP A 13 6.29 1.68 5.42
CA TRP A 13 7.00 2.74 6.13
C TRP A 13 7.45 3.87 5.19
N VAL A 14 7.84 4.98 5.79
CA VAL A 14 8.48 6.10 5.09
C VAL A 14 9.92 6.16 5.58
N CYS A 15 10.89 6.21 4.68
CA CYS A 15 12.29 6.37 5.07
C CYS A 15 12.64 7.85 5.30
N ASP A 16 13.83 8.12 5.85
CA ASP A 16 14.31 9.46 6.24
C ASP A 16 14.34 10.50 5.10
N ARG A 17 14.19 10.06 3.84
CA ARG A 17 14.11 10.92 2.64
C ARG A 17 12.69 11.14 2.11
N GLY A 18 11.66 10.75 2.87
CA GLY A 18 10.26 10.89 2.45
C GLY A 18 9.81 9.88 1.40
N VAL A 19 10.61 8.85 1.11
CA VAL A 19 10.24 7.80 0.16
C VAL A 19 9.39 6.75 0.88
N TRP A 20 8.21 6.49 0.34
CA TRP A 20 7.32 5.43 0.78
C TRP A 20 7.87 4.07 0.34
N ARG A 21 7.83 3.10 1.24
CA ARG A 21 8.21 1.70 0.98
C ARG A 21 7.15 0.75 1.52
N ALA A 22 6.98 -0.36 0.81
CA ALA A 22 6.16 -1.48 1.26
C ALA A 22 6.89 -2.80 0.98
N ALA A 23 7.04 -3.63 2.01
CA ALA A 23 7.62 -4.97 1.91
C ALA A 23 6.53 -6.04 2.10
N GLY A 24 6.50 -6.99 1.17
CA GLY A 24 5.69 -8.20 1.21
C GLY A 24 6.48 -9.33 0.53
N PHE A 25 5.88 -10.04 -0.42
CA PHE A 25 6.62 -11.00 -1.27
C PHE A 25 7.60 -10.30 -2.24
N THR A 26 7.46 -8.98 -2.42
CA THR A 26 8.39 -8.10 -3.14
C THR A 26 8.55 -6.78 -2.37
N LEU A 27 9.57 -6.00 -2.71
CA LEU A 27 9.78 -4.66 -2.17
C LEU A 27 9.39 -3.63 -3.24
N VAL A 28 8.45 -2.74 -2.89
CA VAL A 28 8.06 -1.61 -3.74
C VAL A 28 8.36 -0.29 -3.04
N SER A 29 8.63 0.75 -3.84
CA SER A 29 8.89 2.09 -3.32
C SER A 29 8.40 3.18 -4.25
N SER A 30 8.01 4.31 -3.70
CA SER A 30 7.60 5.49 -4.46
C SER A 30 7.89 6.78 -3.68
N SER A 31 8.20 7.86 -4.39
CA SER A 31 8.33 9.19 -3.81
C SER A 31 6.98 9.80 -3.39
N THR A 32 5.86 9.22 -3.85
CA THR A 32 4.50 9.66 -3.51
C THR A 32 3.67 8.49 -2.98
N VAL A 33 2.65 8.82 -2.17
CA VAL A 33 1.73 7.81 -1.63
C VAL A 33 0.88 7.18 -2.72
N GLU A 34 0.49 7.94 -3.74
CA GLU A 34 -0.29 7.48 -4.90
C GLU A 34 0.53 6.49 -5.73
N GLY A 35 1.81 6.79 -5.97
CA GLY A 35 2.70 5.86 -6.67
C GLY A 35 2.93 4.58 -5.87
N LEU A 36 2.99 4.66 -4.53
CA LEU A 36 3.08 3.47 -3.69
C LEU A 36 1.82 2.60 -3.85
N VAL A 37 0.64 3.22 -3.82
CA VAL A 37 -0.64 2.52 -4.04
C VAL A 37 -0.70 1.89 -5.43
N GLY A 38 -0.23 2.58 -6.47
CA GLY A 38 -0.12 2.02 -7.83
C GLY A 38 0.79 0.79 -7.89
N HIS A 39 1.96 0.84 -7.24
CA HIS A 39 2.85 -0.32 -7.16
C HIS A 39 2.25 -1.47 -6.35
N LEU A 40 1.55 -1.19 -5.26
CA LEU A 40 0.82 -2.21 -4.49
C LEU A 40 -0.29 -2.86 -5.32
N ALA A 41 -1.02 -2.09 -6.14
CA ALA A 41 -2.03 -2.62 -7.04
C ALA A 41 -1.45 -3.55 -8.10
N GLY A 42 -0.25 -3.22 -8.62
CA GLY A 42 0.45 -4.09 -9.58
C GLY A 42 1.07 -5.34 -8.93
N ALA A 43 1.60 -5.21 -7.72
CA ALA A 43 2.22 -6.33 -7.00
C ALA A 43 1.18 -7.29 -6.42
N ASP A 44 0.16 -6.78 -5.73
CA ASP A 44 -0.87 -7.59 -5.06
C ASP A 44 -2.28 -7.08 -5.41
N PRO A 45 -2.78 -7.42 -6.62
CA PRO A 45 -4.11 -7.00 -7.05
C PRO A 45 -5.21 -7.43 -6.07
N ALA A 46 -5.07 -8.61 -5.47
CA ALA A 46 -6.05 -9.14 -4.53
C ALA A 46 -6.09 -8.33 -3.22
N ALA A 47 -4.93 -7.89 -2.70
CA ALA A 47 -4.90 -6.97 -1.56
C ALA A 47 -5.49 -5.62 -1.91
N PHE A 48 -5.21 -5.09 -3.10
CA PHE A 48 -5.78 -3.83 -3.55
C PHE A 48 -7.31 -3.90 -3.63
N GLU A 49 -7.88 -4.98 -4.18
CA GLU A 49 -9.33 -5.18 -4.19
C GLU A 49 -9.94 -5.25 -2.78
N ARG A 50 -9.27 -5.93 -1.84
CA ARG A 50 -9.73 -5.98 -0.43
C ARG A 50 -9.70 -4.59 0.20
N ALA A 51 -8.65 -3.82 -0.04
CA ALA A 51 -8.53 -2.43 0.42
C ALA A 51 -9.65 -1.56 -0.16
N ALA A 52 -9.91 -1.65 -1.47
CA ALA A 52 -10.98 -0.92 -2.14
C ALA A 52 -12.36 -1.25 -1.53
N ARG A 53 -12.67 -2.54 -1.33
CA ARG A 53 -13.92 -2.96 -0.68
C ARG A 53 -14.06 -2.41 0.72
N ARG A 54 -12.98 -2.32 1.48
CA ARG A 54 -12.99 -1.76 2.84
C ARG A 54 -13.35 -0.27 2.83
N ILE A 55 -12.87 0.49 1.84
CA ILE A 55 -13.19 1.91 1.68
C ILE A 55 -14.64 2.11 1.21
N THR A 56 -15.09 1.35 0.22
CA THR A 56 -16.44 1.52 -0.33
C THR A 56 -17.54 0.94 0.56
N GLY A 57 -17.21 -0.05 1.39
CA GLY A 57 -18.15 -0.65 2.36
C GLY A 57 -18.16 0.05 3.72
N SER A 58 -17.41 1.14 3.89
CA SER A 58 -17.45 2.01 5.07
C SER A 58 -18.16 3.36 4.81
N LEU A 59 -18.82 3.48 3.66
CA LEU A 59 -19.83 4.48 3.32
C LEU A 59 -21.22 3.83 3.38
#